data_AF-A0A7E5W7A5-F1
#
_entry.id   AF-A0A7E5W7A5-F1
#
_cell.length_a   1.000
_cell.length_b   1.000
_cell.length_c   1.000
_cell.angle_alpha   90.00
_cell.angle_beta   90.00
_cell.angle_gamma   90.00
#
_symmetry.space_group_name_H-M   'P 1'
#
loop_
_entity.id
_entity.type
_entity.pdbx_description
1 polymer ?
#
loop_
_entity_poly.entity_id
_entity_poly.type
_entity_poly.pdbx_seq_one_letter_code
_entity_poly.pdbx_strand_id
1 'polypeptide(L)'
;MTCCRALALLALVALTQQATTGCKNCIILGKEEKAMFRMHSDACLSASHVDPRLVDAMLAGELLDEPALRKHVYCVLLKCKLVSKDGKLQKTAVLGKMAARPDAKNATKVLESCAEQTGDTPEDLAWNLFRCGYDKKALLFDYMPTSAATEHNDNNS
;
A
#
# COMPACT_ATOMS: atom_id res chain seq x y z
N MET A 1 -33.20 -49.19 17.22
CA MET A 1 -33.30 -48.73 18.62
C MET A 1 -31.86 -48.62 19.13
N THR A 2 -31.24 -47.43 19.08
CA THR A 2 -30.98 -46.54 20.25
C THR A 2 -30.24 -47.28 21.37
N CYS A 3 -29.15 -46.83 21.97
CA CYS A 3 -28.38 -45.59 21.94
C CYS A 3 -27.12 -45.88 22.79
N CYS A 4 -26.07 -45.08 22.60
CA CYS A 4 -25.16 -44.56 23.63
C CYS A 4 -23.71 -44.50 23.12
N ARG A 5 -23.40 -43.29 22.63
CA ARG A 5 -22.05 -42.75 22.47
C ARG A 5 -21.36 -42.70 23.83
N ALA A 6 -20.12 -43.14 23.89
CA ALA A 6 -18.95 -42.34 24.28
C ALA A 6 -17.77 -43.27 24.53
N LEU A 7 -16.69 -43.12 23.76
CA LEU A 7 -15.31 -43.00 24.23
C LEU A 7 -14.33 -43.02 23.05
N ALA A 8 -13.46 -42.02 23.07
CA ALA A 8 -12.12 -41.94 22.48
C ALA A 8 -11.98 -42.07 20.94
N LEU A 9 -11.28 -41.10 20.34
CA LEU A 9 -9.92 -41.29 19.80
C LEU A 9 -9.44 -40.04 19.05
N LEU A 10 -8.34 -39.47 19.56
CA LEU A 10 -7.27 -38.77 18.84
C LEU A 10 -7.63 -38.09 17.51
N ALA A 11 -8.07 -36.82 17.58
CA ALA A 11 -7.99 -35.94 16.43
C ALA A 11 -6.52 -35.54 16.24
N LEU A 12 -5.85 -36.18 15.29
CA LEU A 12 -4.69 -35.62 14.60
C LEU A 12 -5.10 -34.26 14.07
N VAL A 13 -4.81 -33.20 14.82
CA VAL A 13 -4.84 -31.85 14.26
C VAL A 13 -3.66 -31.80 13.30
N ALA A 14 -3.93 -32.17 12.05
CA ALA A 14 -3.10 -31.76 10.94
C ALA A 14 -2.99 -30.24 11.07
N LEU A 15 -1.81 -29.78 11.46
CA LEU A 15 -1.39 -28.40 11.27
C LEU A 15 -1.40 -28.17 9.77
N THR A 16 -2.58 -27.85 9.25
CA THR A 16 -2.75 -27.31 7.92
C THR A 16 -1.85 -26.09 7.86
N GLN A 17 -0.80 -26.18 7.05
CA GLN A 17 -0.01 -25.05 6.64
C GLN A 17 -0.99 -23.94 6.28
N GLN A 18 -1.08 -22.90 7.11
CA GLN A 18 -1.64 -21.66 6.64
C GLN A 18 -0.63 -21.13 5.63
N ALA A 19 -0.78 -21.53 4.37
CA ALA A 19 -0.18 -20.81 3.28
C ALA A 19 -0.76 -19.40 3.37
N THR A 20 0.03 -18.48 3.93
CA THR A 20 -0.26 -17.06 3.78
C THR A 20 -0.32 -16.84 2.28
N THR A 21 -1.52 -16.59 1.75
CA THR A 21 -1.67 -16.23 0.35
C THR A 21 -0.97 -14.89 0.19
N GLY A 22 0.31 -14.93 -0.18
CA GLY A 22 1.13 -13.76 -0.42
C GLY A 22 0.36 -12.81 -1.33
N CYS A 23 0.35 -11.54 -0.97
CA CYS A 23 -0.35 -10.52 -1.75
C CYS A 23 0.24 -10.45 -3.16
N LYS A 24 -0.51 -10.97 -4.14
CA LYS A 24 -0.05 -11.14 -5.52
C LYS A 24 0.33 -9.83 -6.22
N ASN A 25 -0.16 -8.69 -5.72
CA ASN A 25 0.04 -7.37 -6.30
C ASN A 25 0.83 -6.41 -5.40
N CYS A 26 1.30 -6.87 -4.23
CA CYS A 26 1.93 -5.97 -3.28
C CYS A 26 3.28 -5.48 -3.78
N ILE A 27 3.49 -4.18 -3.58
CA ILE A 27 4.77 -3.53 -3.83
C ILE A 27 5.58 -3.56 -2.53
N ILE A 28 6.73 -4.23 -2.54
CA ILE A 28 7.63 -4.39 -1.38
C ILE A 28 8.64 -3.25 -1.34
N LEU A 29 8.37 -2.19 -0.59
CA LEU A 29 9.30 -1.04 -0.51
C LEU A 29 10.50 -1.38 0.39
N GLY A 30 11.72 -1.07 -0.07
CA GLY A 30 12.92 -1.16 0.76
C GLY A 30 12.99 -0.05 1.82
N LYS A 31 13.99 -0.12 2.71
CA LYS A 31 14.20 0.86 3.79
C LYS A 31 14.37 2.28 3.25
N GLU A 32 15.10 2.41 2.15
CA GLU A 32 15.40 3.70 1.50
C GLU A 32 14.15 4.33 0.90
N GLU A 33 13.33 3.56 0.16
CA GLU A 33 12.09 4.09 -0.41
C GLU A 33 11.09 4.49 0.68
N LYS A 34 11.03 3.73 1.78
CA LYS A 34 10.21 4.09 2.96
C LYS A 34 10.67 5.41 3.59
N ALA A 35 11.98 5.61 3.76
CA ALA A 35 12.53 6.84 4.30
C ALA A 35 12.27 8.04 3.37
N MET A 36 12.44 7.86 2.06
CA MET A 36 12.17 8.88 1.05
C MET A 36 10.70 9.29 1.03
N PHE A 37 9.77 8.34 1.12
CA PHE A 37 8.35 8.65 1.21
C PHE A 37 8.04 9.49 2.45
N ARG A 38 8.54 9.08 3.64
CA ARG A 38 8.33 9.83 4.90
C ARG A 38 8.85 11.26 4.80
N MET A 39 10.07 11.44 4.31
CA MET A 39 10.65 12.76 4.10
C MET A 39 9.80 13.64 3.17
N HIS A 40 9.26 13.07 2.08
CA HIS A 40 8.39 13.81 1.18
C HIS A 40 7.02 14.12 1.80
N SER A 41 6.46 13.19 2.57
CA SER A 41 5.24 13.38 3.36
C SER A 41 5.38 14.55 4.32
N ASP A 42 6.44 14.56 5.14
CA ASP A 42 6.71 15.64 6.10
C ASP A 42 6.84 17.00 5.40
N ALA A 43 7.56 17.03 4.27
CA ALA A 43 7.71 18.24 3.46
C ALA A 43 6.41 18.71 2.78
N CYS A 44 5.36 17.90 2.77
CA CYS A 44 4.06 18.21 2.17
C CYS A 44 3.01 18.64 3.20
N LEU A 45 3.25 18.48 4.50
CA LEU A 45 2.30 18.87 5.56
C LEU A 45 1.93 20.35 5.47
N SER A 46 2.93 21.23 5.35
CA SER A 46 2.70 22.69 5.30
C SER A 46 1.96 23.12 4.03
N ALA A 47 2.27 22.52 2.87
CA ALA A 47 1.64 22.88 1.61
C ALA A 47 0.20 22.36 1.50
N SER A 48 -0.07 21.19 2.08
CA SER A 48 -1.39 20.55 2.03
C SER A 48 -2.34 21.06 3.10
N HIS A 49 -1.81 21.54 4.24
CA HIS A 49 -2.58 21.83 5.46
C HIS A 49 -3.43 20.62 5.92
N VAL A 50 -2.99 19.41 5.60
CA VAL A 50 -3.66 18.19 6.03
C VAL A 50 -3.54 18.04 7.55
N ASP A 51 -4.61 17.58 8.19
CA ASP A 51 -4.54 17.13 9.58
C ASP A 51 -3.63 15.89 9.64
N PRO A 52 -2.56 15.88 10.46
CA PRO A 52 -1.68 14.73 10.59
C PRO A 52 -2.42 13.41 10.87
N ARG A 53 -3.57 13.47 11.55
CA ARG A 53 -4.41 12.29 11.83
C ARG A 53 -4.98 11.63 10.57
N LEU A 54 -5.27 12.41 9.52
CA LEU A 54 -5.72 11.86 8.23
C LEU A 54 -4.58 11.17 7.50
N VAL A 55 -3.36 11.68 7.66
CA VAL A 55 -2.16 11.01 7.14
C VAL A 55 -1.96 9.72 7.91
N ASP A 56 -1.94 9.75 9.24
CA ASP A 56 -1.78 8.53 10.07
C ASP A 56 -2.84 7.46 9.75
N ALA A 57 -4.11 7.86 9.57
CA ALA A 57 -5.18 6.96 9.15
C ALA A 57 -4.92 6.35 7.76
N MET A 58 -4.56 7.18 6.77
CA MET A 58 -4.18 6.71 5.43
C MET A 58 -3.00 5.74 5.50
N LEU A 59 -2.05 5.98 6.41
CA LEU A 59 -0.89 5.15 6.67
C LEU A 59 -1.19 3.90 7.51
N ALA A 60 -2.40 3.79 8.06
CA ALA A 60 -2.90 2.62 8.79
C ALA A 60 -3.90 1.78 7.97
N GLY A 61 -4.26 2.23 6.76
CA GLY A 61 -5.14 1.51 5.84
C GLY A 61 -6.55 2.10 5.77
N GLU A 62 -6.74 3.25 6.38
CA GLU A 62 -8.00 3.97 6.42
C GLU A 62 -7.92 5.17 5.49
N LEU A 63 -8.35 4.95 4.24
CA LEU A 63 -8.32 5.98 3.22
C LEU A 63 -9.60 6.84 3.29
N LEU A 64 -9.49 8.02 3.90
CA LEU A 64 -10.57 9.00 3.99
C LEU A 64 -10.45 10.03 2.86
N ASP A 65 -11.52 10.23 2.09
CA ASP A 65 -11.51 11.16 0.97
C ASP A 65 -11.75 12.60 1.43
N GLU A 66 -10.68 13.25 1.87
CA GLU A 66 -10.68 14.64 2.34
C GLU A 66 -9.86 15.55 1.40
N PRO A 67 -10.33 16.76 1.06
CA PRO A 67 -9.62 17.66 0.13
C PRO A 67 -8.16 17.94 0.52
N ALA A 68 -7.89 18.13 1.81
CA ALA A 68 -6.52 18.36 2.30
C ALA A 68 -5.64 17.11 2.15
N LEU A 69 -6.22 15.91 2.30
CA LEU A 69 -5.51 14.66 2.08
C LEU A 69 -5.22 14.42 0.59
N ARG A 70 -6.14 14.74 -0.33
CA ARG A 70 -5.87 14.69 -1.78
C ARG A 70 -4.68 15.57 -2.15
N LYS A 71 -4.67 16.80 -1.63
CA LYS A 71 -3.57 17.74 -1.85
C LYS A 71 -2.25 17.22 -1.27
N HIS A 72 -2.30 16.56 -0.11
CA HIS A 72 -1.14 15.91 0.48
C HIS A 72 -0.60 14.78 -0.42
N VAL A 73 -1.46 13.85 -0.83
CA VAL A 73 -1.11 12.75 -1.73
C VAL A 73 -0.52 13.27 -3.04
N TYR A 74 -1.16 14.26 -3.67
CA TYR A 74 -0.64 14.89 -4.88
C TYR A 74 0.76 15.47 -4.67
N CYS A 75 0.98 16.23 -3.59
CA CYS A 75 2.29 16.79 -3.26
C CYS A 75 3.36 15.70 -3.11
N VAL A 76 3.05 14.61 -2.41
CA VAL A 76 3.98 13.49 -2.21
C VAL A 76 4.29 12.80 -3.53
N LEU A 77 3.28 12.47 -4.33
CA LEU A 77 3.47 11.83 -5.64
C LEU A 77 4.29 12.72 -6.60
N LEU A 78 4.08 14.04 -6.54
CA LEU A 78 4.84 15.00 -7.33
C LEU A 78 6.31 15.05 -6.90
N LYS A 79 6.59 15.11 -5.59
CA LYS A 79 7.97 15.08 -5.05
C LYS A 79 8.69 13.76 -5.35
N CYS A 80 7.96 12.65 -5.29
CA CYS A 80 8.44 11.32 -5.68
C CYS A 80 8.65 11.18 -7.20
N LYS A 81 8.26 12.18 -8.01
CA LYS A 81 8.28 12.16 -9.49
C LYS A 81 7.47 11.01 -10.07
N LEU A 82 6.37 10.63 -9.41
CA LEU A 82 5.44 9.60 -9.88
C LEU A 82 4.33 10.21 -10.74
N VAL A 83 4.01 11.48 -10.53
CA VAL A 83 3.06 12.24 -11.34
C VAL A 83 3.67 13.55 -11.87
N SER A 84 3.15 14.07 -12.97
CA SER A 84 3.42 15.44 -13.43
C SER A 84 2.64 16.49 -12.64
N LYS A 85 2.93 17.76 -12.91
CA LYS A 85 2.15 18.92 -12.42
C LYS A 85 0.68 18.93 -12.87
N ASP A 86 0.32 18.14 -13.88
CA ASP A 86 -1.07 17.95 -14.33
C ASP A 86 -1.75 16.76 -13.64
N GLY A 87 -1.08 16.09 -12.68
CA GLY A 87 -1.61 14.96 -11.93
C GLY A 87 -1.47 13.59 -12.61
N LYS A 88 -0.97 13.54 -13.86
CA LYS A 88 -0.85 12.29 -14.62
C LYS A 88 0.33 11.44 -14.20
N LEU A 89 0.15 10.11 -14.24
CA LEU A 89 1.21 9.14 -13.98
C LEU A 89 2.39 9.32 -14.96
N GLN A 90 3.60 9.46 -14.42
CA GLN A 90 4.86 9.49 -15.17
C GLN A 90 5.32 8.05 -15.46
N LYS A 91 4.64 7.38 -16.39
CA LYS A 91 4.84 5.94 -16.72
C LYS A 91 6.32 5.56 -16.84
N THR A 92 7.11 6.29 -17.62
CA THR A 92 8.54 6.01 -17.81
C THR A 92 9.36 6.16 -16.54
N ALA A 93 9.09 7.18 -15.72
CA ALA A 93 9.81 7.41 -14.47
C ALA A 93 9.50 6.30 -13.44
N VAL A 94 8.24 5.88 -13.39
CA VAL A 94 7.77 4.78 -12.55
C VAL A 94 8.43 3.47 -12.98
N LEU A 95 8.38 3.13 -14.27
CA LEU A 95 9.03 1.93 -14.82
C LEU A 95 10.53 1.90 -14.50
N GLY A 96 11.23 3.02 -14.69
CA GLY A 96 12.65 3.14 -14.35
C GLY A 96 12.92 2.89 -12.86
N LYS A 97 12.08 3.43 -11.97
CA LYS A 97 12.16 3.17 -10.52
C LYS A 97 11.84 1.71 -10.17
N MET A 98 11.01 1.04 -10.97
CA MET A 98 10.59 -0.33 -10.70
C MET A 98 11.54 -1.38 -11.27
N ALA A 99 12.32 -1.06 -12.30
CA ALA A 99 13.12 -2.01 -13.07
C ALA A 99 14.08 -2.88 -12.24
N ALA A 100 14.60 -2.35 -11.13
CA ALA A 100 15.54 -3.07 -10.25
C ALA A 100 14.84 -3.92 -9.18
N ARG A 101 13.50 -3.94 -9.13
CA ARG A 101 12.75 -4.51 -8.02
C ARG A 101 12.22 -5.92 -8.31
N PRO A 102 12.16 -6.81 -7.32
CA PRO A 102 11.65 -8.17 -7.51
C PRO A 102 10.14 -8.21 -7.80
N ASP A 103 9.39 -7.19 -7.39
CA ASP A 103 7.95 -7.02 -7.57
C ASP A 103 7.57 -6.24 -8.85
N ALA A 104 8.56 -5.82 -9.65
CA ALA A 104 8.40 -4.86 -10.74
C ALA A 104 7.28 -5.21 -11.72
N LYS A 105 7.15 -6.49 -12.08
CA LYS A 105 6.17 -6.97 -13.06
C LYS A 105 4.73 -6.76 -12.59
N ASN A 106 4.44 -7.08 -11.33
CA ASN A 106 3.09 -6.96 -10.78
C ASN A 106 2.75 -5.50 -10.50
N ALA A 107 3.71 -4.76 -9.97
CA ALA A 107 3.60 -3.34 -9.69
C ALA A 107 3.33 -2.52 -10.96
N THR A 108 4.11 -2.77 -12.02
CA THR A 108 3.94 -2.13 -13.33
C THR A 108 2.56 -2.39 -13.90
N LYS A 109 2.11 -3.65 -13.90
CA LYS A 109 0.79 -4.03 -14.44
C LYS A 109 -0.36 -3.29 -13.73
N VAL A 110 -0.27 -3.14 -12.41
CA VAL A 110 -1.28 -2.40 -11.66
C VAL A 110 -1.24 -0.91 -12.01
N LEU A 111 -0.06 -0.31 -12.03
CA LEU A 111 0.10 1.11 -12.33
C LEU A 111 -0.35 1.45 -13.76
N GLU A 112 -0.07 0.60 -14.73
CA GLU A 112 -0.60 0.71 -16.09
C GLU A 112 -2.13 0.62 -16.10
N SER A 113 -2.72 -0.33 -15.37
CA SER A 113 -4.18 -0.46 -15.27
C SER A 113 -4.86 0.72 -14.57
N CYS A 114 -4.09 1.51 -13.82
CA CYS A 114 -4.55 2.72 -13.14
C CYS A 114 -4.18 4.01 -13.85
N ALA A 115 -3.42 3.98 -14.95
CA ALA A 115 -2.83 5.20 -15.49
C ALA A 115 -3.84 6.19 -16.08
N GLU A 116 -4.97 5.68 -16.60
CA GLU A 116 -6.01 6.46 -17.25
C GLU A 116 -7.10 6.85 -16.24
N GLN A 117 -6.72 7.58 -15.18
CA GLN A 117 -7.70 8.21 -14.29
C GLN A 117 -8.18 9.56 -14.83
N THR A 118 -9.26 10.06 -14.27
CA THR A 118 -9.81 11.39 -14.52
C THR A 118 -9.96 12.17 -13.21
N GLY A 119 -10.12 13.49 -13.30
CA GLY A 119 -10.36 14.38 -12.16
C GLY A 119 -10.53 15.83 -12.64
N ASP A 120 -11.21 16.65 -11.85
CA ASP A 120 -11.46 18.06 -12.17
C ASP A 120 -10.19 18.92 -11.98
N THR A 121 -9.33 18.50 -11.05
CA THR A 121 -8.04 19.12 -10.74
C THR A 121 -6.88 18.12 -10.83
N PRO A 122 -5.62 18.59 -10.96
CA PRO A 122 -4.44 17.72 -10.83
C PRO A 122 -4.43 16.90 -9.52
N GLU A 123 -4.92 17.49 -8.43
CA GLU A 123 -5.07 16.84 -7.12
C GLU A 123 -6.08 15.70 -7.19
N ASP A 124 -7.26 15.92 -7.79
CA ASP A 124 -8.29 14.89 -7.94
C ASP A 124 -7.81 13.74 -8.83
N LEU A 125 -7.10 14.07 -9.92
CA LEU A 125 -6.54 13.08 -10.81
C LEU A 125 -5.49 12.21 -10.10
N ALA A 126 -4.56 12.84 -9.38
CA ALA A 126 -3.53 12.14 -8.62
C ALA A 126 -4.13 11.31 -7.47
N TRP A 127 -5.18 11.82 -6.82
CA TRP A 127 -5.94 11.09 -5.81
C TRP A 127 -6.61 9.84 -6.39
N ASN A 128 -7.30 9.96 -7.52
CA ASN A 128 -7.92 8.79 -8.16
C ASN A 128 -6.90 7.76 -8.60
N LEU A 129 -5.72 8.20 -9.07
CA LEU A 129 -4.62 7.32 -9.43
C LEU A 129 -4.11 6.56 -8.21
N PHE A 130 -3.90 7.27 -7.11
CA PHE A 130 -3.50 6.70 -5.84
C PHE A 130 -4.51 5.69 -5.32
N ARG A 131 -5.80 6.05 -5.30
CA ARG A 131 -6.90 5.18 -4.86
C ARG A 131 -7.00 3.91 -5.70
N CYS A 132 -6.86 4.01 -7.03
CA CYS A 132 -6.83 2.83 -7.89
C CYS A 132 -5.67 1.89 -7.53
N GLY A 133 -4.47 2.44 -7.29
CA GLY A 133 -3.33 1.64 -6.87
C GLY A 133 -3.50 1.05 -5.47
N TYR A 134 -4.14 1.78 -4.56
CA TYR A 134 -4.48 1.34 -3.21
C TYR A 134 -5.46 0.16 -3.23
N ASP A 135 -6.59 0.29 -3.94
CA ASP A 135 -7.64 -0.73 -4.06
C ASP A 135 -7.11 -2.03 -4.67
N LYS A 136 -6.16 -1.92 -5.62
CA LYS A 136 -5.50 -3.07 -6.27
C LYS A 136 -4.36 -3.67 -5.46
N LYS A 137 -4.11 -3.13 -4.29
CA LYS A 137 -3.06 -3.49 -3.35
C LYS A 137 -1.64 -3.28 -3.83
N ALA A 138 -1.44 -2.38 -4.79
CA ALA A 138 -0.12 -2.01 -5.26
C ALA A 138 0.48 -0.87 -4.43
N LEU A 139 -0.31 0.14 -4.06
CA LEU A 139 0.19 1.24 -3.25
C LEU A 139 -0.14 0.96 -1.77
N LEU A 140 0.88 1.04 -0.91
CA LEU A 140 0.83 1.08 0.57
C LEU A 140 0.83 -0.21 1.43
N PHE A 141 0.95 -1.42 0.89
CA PHE A 141 0.83 -2.61 1.76
C PHE A 141 2.07 -2.92 2.62
N ASP A 142 3.20 -2.30 2.30
CA ASP A 142 4.45 -2.40 3.06
C ASP A 142 4.73 -1.19 3.96
N TYR A 143 3.89 -0.15 3.86
CA TYR A 143 4.10 1.11 4.56
C TYR A 143 3.63 1.06 6.03
N MET A 144 2.69 0.19 6.35
CA MET A 144 1.90 0.33 7.57
C MET A 144 2.41 -0.63 8.64
N PRO A 145 2.93 -0.16 9.78
CA PRO A 145 2.94 -1.00 10.95
C PRO A 145 1.47 -1.25 11.27
N THR A 146 0.98 -2.47 11.06
CA THR A 146 -0.07 -2.92 11.95
C THR A 146 0.55 -2.77 13.33
N SER A 147 -0.09 -2.02 14.23
CA SER A 147 0.11 -2.19 15.67
C SER A 147 -0.33 -3.59 16.15
N ALA A 148 -0.32 -4.58 15.25
CA ALA A 148 -0.67 -5.98 15.38
C ALA A 148 0.20 -6.88 14.48
N ALA A 149 1.44 -6.49 14.14
CA ALA A 149 2.50 -7.41 13.74
C ALA A 149 3.67 -7.30 14.71
N THR A 150 3.36 -7.53 15.98
CA THR A 150 4.29 -8.33 16.80
C THR A 150 4.11 -9.79 16.38
N GLU A 151 5.21 -10.54 16.39
CA GLU A 151 5.39 -11.95 16.02
C GLU A 151 5.69 -12.15 14.51
N HIS A 152 6.93 -12.41 14.09
CA HIS A 152 7.88 -13.34 14.67
C HIS A 152 9.17 -12.72 15.22
N ASN A 153 9.38 -13.00 16.49
CA ASN A 153 10.69 -13.05 17.12
C ASN A 153 11.38 -14.38 16.75
N ASP A 154 12.71 -14.39 16.88
CA ASP A 154 13.55 -15.56 17.19
C ASP A 154 14.13 -16.45 16.07
N ASN A 155 15.41 -16.15 15.78
CA ASN A 155 16.57 -17.05 15.90
C ASN A 155 17.15 -17.83 14.70
N ASN A 156 18.49 -17.72 14.66
CA ASN A 156 19.53 -18.61 14.12
C ASN A 156 19.87 -18.44 12.62
N SER A 157 21.11 -18.17 12.22
CA SER A 157 22.41 -18.59 12.76
C SER A 157 23.55 -17.63 12.43
#